data_AF-A0ABD1JEQ5-F1
#
_entry.id   AF-A0ABD1JEQ5-F1
#
_cell.length_a   1.000
_cell.length_b   1.000
_cell.length_c   1.000
_cell.angle_alpha   90.00
_cell.angle_beta   90.00
_cell.angle_gamma   90.00
#
_symmetry.space_group_name_H-M   'P 1'
#
loop_
_entity.id
_entity.type
_entity.pdbx_description
1 polymer ?
#
loop_
_entity_poly.entity_id
_entity_poly.type
_entity_poly.pdbx_seq_one_letter_code
_entity_poly.pdbx_strand_id
1 'polypeptide(L)'
;MAEKIRVKELGPDKPEIKITQPTKEKTYNRTFSSNWFERKSWLTGCGTANALFCFPCILFKNDKCDPTWTESGQTDLKHLSEHVKKHERSRAHMENCVKLAMVGRVSIATQLDDGHRIAVRRHNEEVDKNRHVLSKLIDCIKFCGAFELALRGHDESQCSDNPRIFRGLVDLLASIDYDLRQHLDNATVFKGTSKTVQNELLDCMLAVLRERIVEEVNAAQFVANPATTPIPYPSTWLRNLGPR
;
A
#
# COMPACT_ATOMS: atom_id res chain seq x y z
N MET A 1 25.90 2.15 -4.03
CA MET A 1 24.93 1.40 -4.85
C MET A 1 24.67 2.08 -6.19
N ALA A 2 24.34 3.39 -6.20
CA ALA A 2 24.03 4.17 -7.40
C ALA A 2 25.11 4.14 -8.49
N GLU A 3 26.39 4.29 -8.12
CA GLU A 3 27.51 4.24 -9.06
C GLU A 3 27.64 2.89 -9.80
N LYS A 4 27.44 1.77 -9.09
CA LYS A 4 27.48 0.43 -9.70
C LYS A 4 26.30 0.18 -10.65
N ILE A 5 25.16 0.83 -10.42
CA ILE A 5 24.00 0.78 -11.34
C ILE A 5 24.35 1.52 -12.63
N ARG A 6 24.90 2.73 -12.52
CA ARG A 6 25.36 3.52 -13.68
C ARG A 6 26.43 2.77 -14.50
N VAL A 7 27.40 2.14 -13.83
CA VAL A 7 28.44 1.35 -14.50
C VAL A 7 27.86 0.12 -15.19
N LYS A 8 26.85 -0.54 -14.60
CA LYS A 8 26.13 -1.65 -15.23
C LYS A 8 25.42 -1.23 -16.52
N GLU A 9 24.85 -0.02 -16.58
CA GLU A 9 24.17 0.50 -17.77
C GLU A 9 25.14 0.79 -18.92
N LEU A 10 26.36 1.27 -18.60
CA LEU A 10 27.43 1.50 -19.58
C LEU A 10 28.00 0.18 -20.15
N GLY A 11 27.93 -0.90 -19.37
CA GLY A 11 28.39 -2.22 -19.78
C GLY A 11 29.92 -2.37 -19.80
N PRO A 12 30.42 -3.57 -20.17
CA PRO A 12 31.84 -3.84 -20.27
C PRO A 12 32.46 -3.07 -21.43
N ASP A 13 33.54 -2.35 -21.15
CA ASP A 13 34.27 -1.61 -22.17
C ASP A 13 35.02 -2.58 -23.11
N LYS A 14 34.99 -2.31 -24.41
CA LYS A 14 35.53 -3.18 -25.47
C LYS A 14 36.50 -2.41 -26.39
N PRO A 15 37.60 -1.89 -25.84
CA PRO A 15 38.56 -1.12 -26.64
C PRO A 15 39.31 -2.00 -27.65
N GLU A 16 39.82 -1.38 -28.71
CA GLU A 16 40.78 -2.02 -29.60
C GLU A 16 42.13 -2.19 -28.89
N ILE A 17 42.40 -3.41 -28.44
CA ILE A 17 43.63 -3.74 -27.71
C ILE A 17 44.61 -4.48 -28.61
N LYS A 18 45.85 -3.99 -28.65
CA LYS A 18 46.98 -4.59 -29.37
C LYS A 18 47.94 -5.29 -28.40
N ILE A 19 47.48 -6.30 -27.67
CA ILE A 19 48.37 -7.18 -26.91
C ILE A 19 49.16 -8.01 -27.92
N THR A 20 50.48 -7.85 -27.93
CA THR A 20 51.40 -8.64 -28.74
C THR A 20 52.27 -9.50 -27.83
N GLN A 21 52.24 -10.81 -28.03
CA GLN A 21 53.17 -11.72 -27.35
C GLN A 21 54.20 -12.28 -28.34
N PRO A 22 55.50 -12.01 -28.15
CA PRO A 22 56.56 -12.60 -28.96
C PRO A 22 56.73 -14.07 -28.59
N THR A 23 56.81 -14.94 -29.59
CA THR A 23 57.03 -16.39 -29.38
C THR A 23 58.53 -16.69 -29.35
N LYS A 24 59.02 -17.42 -28.34
CA LYS A 24 60.46 -17.75 -28.20
C LYS A 24 61.06 -18.57 -29.35
N GLU A 25 60.22 -19.20 -30.18
CA GLU A 25 60.66 -20.23 -31.15
C GLU A 25 60.26 -19.98 -32.62
N LYS A 26 59.42 -18.97 -32.94
CA LYS A 26 58.98 -18.69 -34.34
C LYS A 26 58.63 -17.21 -34.59
N THR A 27 58.78 -16.81 -35.85
CA THR A 27 58.58 -15.48 -36.49
C THR A 27 57.13 -14.96 -36.53
N TYR A 28 56.29 -15.29 -35.56
CA TYR A 28 54.92 -14.77 -35.50
C TYR A 28 54.61 -14.17 -34.13
N ASN A 29 53.96 -13.00 -34.18
CA ASN A 29 53.43 -12.32 -33.01
C ASN A 29 51.96 -12.72 -32.83
N ARG A 30 51.59 -13.18 -31.64
CA ARG A 30 50.17 -13.41 -31.31
C ARG A 30 49.54 -12.08 -30.96
N THR A 31 48.48 -11.70 -31.66
CA THR A 31 47.69 -10.51 -31.40
C THR A 31 46.33 -10.88 -30.80
N PHE A 32 45.82 -10.04 -29.91
CA PHE A 32 44.46 -10.18 -29.42
C PHE A 32 43.44 -9.99 -30.56
N SER A 33 42.35 -10.75 -30.53
CA SER A 33 41.26 -10.65 -31.52
C SER A 33 39.99 -10.16 -30.83
N SER A 34 39.37 -9.10 -31.37
CA SER A 34 38.14 -8.49 -30.86
C SER A 34 36.96 -9.46 -30.76
N ASN A 35 36.95 -10.54 -31.56
CA ASN A 35 35.94 -11.62 -31.50
C ASN A 35 35.84 -12.25 -30.09
N TRP A 36 36.88 -12.16 -29.26
CA TRP A 36 36.79 -12.61 -27.86
C TRP A 36 35.74 -11.86 -27.04
N PHE A 37 35.53 -10.57 -27.29
CA PHE A 37 34.50 -9.77 -26.61
C PHE A 37 33.08 -10.16 -27.01
N GLU A 38 32.89 -10.74 -28.19
CA GLU A 38 31.60 -11.28 -28.64
C GLU A 38 31.35 -12.65 -28.02
N ARG A 39 32.39 -13.51 -28.00
CA ARG A 39 32.32 -14.85 -27.41
C ARG A 39 32.13 -14.84 -25.90
N LYS A 40 32.58 -13.78 -25.22
CA LYS A 40 32.58 -13.66 -23.76
C LYS A 40 32.06 -12.28 -23.36
N SER A 41 30.75 -12.20 -23.13
CA SER A 41 30.05 -10.96 -22.80
C SER A 41 30.53 -10.29 -21.51
N TRP A 42 31.18 -11.02 -20.59
CA TRP A 42 31.75 -10.49 -19.35
C TRP A 42 33.17 -9.94 -19.51
N LEU A 43 33.83 -10.21 -20.64
CA LEU A 43 35.21 -9.83 -20.88
C LEU A 43 35.28 -8.34 -21.21
N THR A 44 36.20 -7.64 -20.56
CA THR A 44 36.47 -6.22 -20.82
C THR A 44 37.97 -6.02 -20.97
N GLY A 45 38.33 -4.97 -21.70
CA GLY A 45 39.72 -4.63 -21.96
C GLY A 45 40.08 -3.28 -21.38
N CYS A 46 41.34 -3.07 -21.03
CA CYS A 46 41.87 -1.76 -20.68
C CYS A 46 43.04 -1.40 -21.59
N GLY A 47 42.93 -0.29 -22.33
CA GLY A 47 43.98 0.17 -23.25
C GLY A 47 45.24 0.69 -22.54
N THR A 48 45.10 1.32 -21.37
CA THR A 48 46.25 1.84 -20.60
C THR A 48 47.05 0.73 -19.93
N ALA A 49 46.37 -0.27 -19.36
CA ALA A 49 47.02 -1.47 -18.80
C ALA A 49 47.44 -2.48 -19.89
N ASN A 50 46.91 -2.33 -21.11
CA ASN A 50 47.08 -3.26 -22.23
C ASN A 50 46.82 -4.73 -21.81
N ALA A 51 45.72 -4.96 -21.10
CA ALA A 51 45.38 -6.26 -20.51
C ALA A 51 43.87 -6.51 -20.50
N LEU A 52 43.48 -7.78 -20.34
CA LEU A 52 42.09 -8.22 -20.30
C LEU A 52 41.61 -8.45 -18.86
N PHE A 53 40.35 -8.13 -18.60
CA PHE A 53 39.76 -8.24 -17.27
C PHE A 53 38.34 -8.81 -17.33
N CYS A 54 37.79 -9.14 -16.16
CA CYS A 54 36.40 -9.57 -16.01
C CYS A 54 35.56 -8.43 -15.42
N PHE A 55 34.60 -7.92 -16.20
CA PHE A 55 33.76 -6.80 -15.81
C PHE A 55 32.97 -7.05 -14.50
N PRO A 56 32.23 -8.17 -14.34
CA PRO A 56 31.59 -8.50 -13.06
C PRO A 56 32.58 -8.56 -11.88
N CYS A 57 33.77 -9.14 -12.09
CA CYS A 57 34.73 -9.34 -11.01
C CYS A 57 35.45 -8.06 -10.60
N ILE A 58 35.69 -7.12 -11.51
CA ILE A 58 36.19 -5.78 -11.14
C ILE A 58 35.13 -5.05 -10.30
N LEU A 59 33.86 -5.09 -10.73
CA LEU A 59 32.80 -4.33 -10.08
C LEU A 59 32.40 -4.86 -8.69
N PHE A 60 32.53 -6.17 -8.48
CA PHE A 60 32.17 -6.86 -7.23
C PHE A 60 33.34 -7.62 -6.59
N LYS A 61 34.56 -7.09 -6.77
CA LYS A 61 35.80 -7.67 -6.24
C LYS A 61 35.62 -8.16 -4.80
N ASN A 62 36.11 -9.37 -4.56
CA ASN A 62 36.17 -10.01 -3.24
C ASN A 62 37.49 -10.78 -3.12
N ASP A 63 37.86 -11.18 -1.90
CA ASP A 63 39.15 -11.84 -1.61
C ASP A 63 39.33 -13.21 -2.30
N LYS A 64 38.26 -13.76 -2.87
CA LYS A 64 38.26 -15.04 -3.60
C LYS A 64 38.42 -14.85 -5.11
N CYS A 65 38.45 -13.61 -5.60
CA CYS A 65 38.66 -13.31 -7.00
C CYS A 65 40.13 -13.54 -7.38
N ASP A 66 40.34 -14.14 -8.55
CA ASP A 66 41.68 -14.25 -9.13
C ASP A 66 42.17 -12.83 -9.50
N PRO A 67 43.32 -12.37 -8.95
CA PRO A 67 43.85 -11.03 -9.22
C PRO A 67 44.16 -10.83 -10.71
N THR A 68 44.41 -11.91 -11.46
CA THR A 68 44.63 -11.87 -12.92
C THR A 68 43.45 -11.28 -13.68
N TRP A 69 42.23 -11.39 -13.15
CA TRP A 69 41.02 -10.89 -13.81
C TRP A 69 40.49 -9.58 -13.23
N THR A 70 41.19 -9.00 -12.25
CA THR A 70 40.73 -7.82 -11.51
C THR A 70 41.80 -6.73 -11.38
N GLU A 71 43.02 -7.08 -10.97
CA GLU A 71 44.10 -6.13 -10.68
C GLU A 71 45.19 -6.12 -11.75
N SER A 72 45.84 -7.27 -11.98
CA SER A 72 47.00 -7.36 -12.87
C SER A 72 46.60 -7.46 -14.34
N GLY A 73 45.42 -8.01 -14.62
CA GLY A 73 44.93 -8.24 -15.97
C GLY A 73 45.58 -9.45 -16.65
N GLN A 74 44.83 -10.09 -17.52
CA GLN A 74 45.27 -11.24 -18.29
C GLN A 74 45.92 -10.77 -19.59
N THR A 75 47.20 -11.10 -19.75
CA THR A 75 48.01 -10.80 -20.95
C THR A 75 48.48 -12.07 -21.67
N ASP A 76 48.29 -13.26 -21.09
CA ASP A 76 48.66 -14.54 -21.70
C ASP A 76 47.67 -14.99 -22.78
N LEU A 77 47.89 -14.50 -24.00
CA LEU A 77 47.13 -14.88 -25.19
C LEU A 77 47.39 -16.33 -25.62
N LYS A 78 48.51 -16.95 -25.23
CA LYS A 78 48.81 -18.34 -25.60
C LYS A 78 47.83 -19.31 -24.92
N HIS A 79 47.55 -19.08 -23.64
CA HIS A 79 46.66 -19.93 -22.84
C HIS A 79 45.32 -19.28 -22.51
N LEU A 80 44.98 -18.15 -23.15
CA LEU A 80 43.77 -17.37 -22.88
C LEU A 80 42.50 -18.23 -22.84
N SER A 81 42.33 -19.14 -23.80
CA SER A 81 41.17 -20.05 -23.85
C SER A 81 41.03 -20.92 -22.60
N GLU A 82 42.14 -21.41 -22.05
CA GLU A 82 42.18 -22.22 -20.84
C GLU A 82 41.88 -21.37 -19.60
N HIS A 83 42.54 -20.21 -19.49
CA HIS A 83 42.32 -19.27 -18.39
C HIS A 83 40.87 -18.77 -18.34
N VAL A 84 40.28 -18.46 -19.49
CA VAL A 84 38.86 -18.08 -19.62
C VAL A 84 37.95 -19.19 -19.09
N LYS A 85 38.16 -20.44 -19.55
CA LYS A 85 37.35 -21.59 -19.09
C LYS A 85 37.49 -21.84 -17.59
N LYS A 86 38.70 -21.71 -17.04
CA LYS A 86 38.96 -21.85 -15.60
C LYS A 86 38.27 -20.74 -14.81
N HIS A 87 38.35 -19.50 -15.29
CA HIS A 87 37.73 -18.35 -14.65
C HIS A 87 36.20 -18.46 -14.61
N GLU A 88 35.57 -18.85 -15.72
CA GLU A 88 34.10 -19.02 -15.79
C GLU A 88 33.57 -20.05 -14.79
N ARG A 89 34.35 -21.09 -14.52
CA ARG A 89 34.01 -22.13 -13.54
C ARG A 89 34.29 -21.72 -12.09
N SER A 90 34.94 -20.57 -11.87
CA SER A 90 35.26 -20.11 -10.53
C SER A 90 33.99 -19.64 -9.80
N ARG A 91 33.88 -20.01 -8.52
CA ARG A 91 32.76 -19.58 -7.68
C ARG A 91 32.66 -18.06 -7.56
N ALA A 92 33.80 -17.39 -7.46
CA ALA A 92 33.86 -15.93 -7.38
C ALA A 92 33.26 -15.26 -8.63
N HIS A 93 33.59 -15.75 -9.83
CA HIS A 93 33.01 -15.25 -11.08
C HIS A 93 31.48 -15.44 -11.09
N MET A 94 31.00 -16.65 -10.81
CA MET A 94 29.56 -16.95 -10.81
C MET A 94 28.79 -16.06 -9.82
N GLU A 95 29.28 -15.92 -8.59
CA GLU A 95 28.68 -15.05 -7.58
C GLU A 95 28.65 -13.58 -8.03
N ASN A 96 29.71 -13.10 -8.66
CA ASN A 96 29.78 -11.72 -9.15
C ASN A 96 28.88 -11.48 -10.37
N CYS A 97 28.71 -12.46 -11.24
CA CYS A 97 27.73 -12.42 -12.34
C CYS A 97 26.29 -12.35 -11.81
N VAL A 98 25.97 -13.15 -10.78
CA VAL A 98 24.66 -13.08 -10.11
C VAL A 98 24.46 -11.72 -9.46
N LYS A 99 25.47 -11.19 -8.75
CA LYS A 99 25.41 -9.84 -8.16
C LYS A 99 25.17 -8.78 -9.23
N LEU A 100 25.90 -8.83 -10.35
CA LEU A 100 25.71 -7.90 -11.47
C LEU A 100 24.28 -7.98 -12.02
N ALA A 101 23.72 -9.19 -12.18
CA ALA A 101 22.35 -9.37 -12.64
C ALA A 101 21.32 -8.78 -11.66
N MET A 102 21.54 -8.94 -10.35
CA MET A 102 20.65 -8.48 -9.28
C MET A 102 20.80 -6.99 -8.94
N VAL A 103 21.95 -6.37 -9.20
CA VAL A 103 22.14 -4.93 -8.92
C VAL A 103 21.13 -4.10 -9.70
N GLY A 104 20.41 -3.23 -8.97
CA GLY A 104 19.34 -2.39 -9.51
C GLY A 104 17.97 -3.07 -9.58
N ARG A 105 17.85 -4.37 -9.27
CA ARG A 105 16.56 -5.04 -9.11
C ARG A 105 16.11 -4.94 -7.66
N VAL A 106 14.91 -4.40 -7.43
CA VAL A 106 14.25 -4.44 -6.12
C VAL A 106 13.84 -5.89 -5.86
N SER A 107 14.18 -6.43 -4.69
CA SER A 107 13.83 -7.81 -4.35
C SER A 107 12.30 -8.00 -4.41
N ILE A 108 11.85 -9.15 -4.90
CA ILE A 108 10.41 -9.48 -4.97
C ILE A 108 9.77 -9.39 -3.57
N ALA A 109 10.51 -9.78 -2.52
CA ALA A 109 10.08 -9.67 -1.14
C ALA A 109 9.81 -8.20 -0.72
N THR A 110 10.66 -7.28 -1.15
CA THR A 110 10.49 -5.84 -0.86
C THR A 110 9.30 -5.23 -1.62
N GLN A 111 9.01 -5.72 -2.84
CA GLN A 111 7.84 -5.27 -3.61
C GLN A 111 6.52 -5.79 -3.02
N LEU A 112 6.52 -7.04 -2.55
CA LEU A 112 5.36 -7.64 -1.86
C LEU A 112 5.04 -6.93 -0.54
N ASP A 113 6.06 -6.57 0.22
CA ASP A 113 5.92 -5.83 1.48
C ASP A 113 5.33 -4.43 1.25
N ASP A 114 5.82 -3.71 0.24
CA ASP A 114 5.28 -2.39 -0.11
C ASP A 114 3.84 -2.45 -0.62
N GLY A 115 3.52 -3.44 -1.47
CA GLY A 115 2.16 -3.67 -1.95
C GLY A 115 1.18 -4.00 -0.82
N HIS A 116 1.60 -4.84 0.13
CA HIS A 116 0.80 -5.15 1.31
C HIS A 116 0.57 -3.90 2.17
N ARG A 117 1.62 -3.12 2.42
CA ARG A 117 1.53 -1.88 3.20
C ARG A 117 0.61 -0.84 2.56
N ILE A 118 0.67 -0.68 1.23
CA ILE A 118 -0.24 0.21 0.48
C ILE A 118 -1.68 -0.27 0.58
N ALA A 119 -1.92 -1.58 0.47
CA ALA A 119 -3.27 -2.15 0.58
C ALA A 119 -3.86 -1.91 1.98
N VAL A 120 -3.10 -2.16 3.04
CA VAL A 120 -3.52 -1.88 4.43
C VAL A 120 -3.83 -0.40 4.61
N ARG A 121 -2.97 0.49 4.11
CA ARG A 121 -3.19 1.93 4.19
C ARG A 121 -4.48 2.35 3.50
N ARG A 122 -4.71 1.91 2.26
CA ARG A 122 -5.94 2.22 1.51
C ARG A 122 -7.18 1.70 2.22
N HIS A 123 -7.10 0.50 2.80
CA HIS A 123 -8.20 -0.06 3.58
C HIS A 123 -8.53 0.80 4.79
N ASN A 124 -7.51 1.23 5.55
CA ASN A 124 -7.72 2.09 6.71
C ASN A 124 -8.29 3.47 6.32
N GLU A 125 -7.80 4.07 5.23
CA GLU A 125 -8.34 5.33 4.69
C GLU A 125 -9.84 5.19 4.33
N GLU A 126 -10.25 4.04 3.78
CA GLU A 126 -11.66 3.75 3.47
C GLU A 126 -12.50 3.52 4.73
N VAL A 127 -11.94 2.83 5.73
CA VAL A 127 -12.58 2.64 7.03
C VAL A 127 -12.84 3.99 7.71
N ASP A 128 -11.86 4.89 7.70
CA ASP A 128 -11.98 6.21 8.31
C ASP A 128 -13.06 7.07 7.61
N LYS A 129 -13.11 7.05 6.28
CA LYS A 129 -14.18 7.71 5.51
C LYS A 129 -15.56 7.15 5.84
N ASN A 130 -15.70 5.83 5.91
CA ASN A 130 -16.96 5.19 6.25
C ASN A 130 -17.40 5.53 7.69
N ARG A 131 -16.47 5.58 8.64
CA ARG A 131 -16.73 6.03 10.02
C ARG A 131 -17.20 7.49 10.06
N HIS A 132 -16.56 8.37 9.28
CA HIS A 132 -16.97 9.77 9.18
C HIS A 132 -18.40 9.91 8.68
N VAL A 133 -18.74 9.24 7.56
CA VAL A 133 -20.10 9.24 7.01
C VAL A 133 -21.11 8.71 8.01
N LEU A 134 -20.82 7.57 8.65
CA LEU A 134 -21.68 6.99 9.69
C LEU A 134 -21.92 7.97 10.84
N SER A 135 -20.89 8.70 11.27
CA SER A 135 -21.04 9.72 12.31
C SER A 135 -22.04 10.81 11.89
N LYS A 136 -21.97 11.30 10.65
CA LYS A 136 -22.91 12.31 10.14
C LYS A 136 -24.34 11.81 10.07
N LEU A 137 -24.55 10.54 9.71
CA LEU A 137 -25.87 9.92 9.70
C LEU A 137 -26.42 9.77 11.12
N ILE A 138 -25.59 9.38 12.08
CA ILE A 138 -25.96 9.30 13.50
C ILE A 138 -26.34 10.68 14.03
N ASP A 139 -25.61 11.73 13.65
CA ASP A 139 -25.95 13.11 14.04
C ASP A 139 -27.32 13.54 13.49
N CYS A 140 -27.66 13.15 12.25
CA CYS A 140 -29.00 13.35 11.70
C CYS A 140 -30.08 12.60 12.50
N ILE A 141 -29.83 11.35 12.91
CA ILE A 141 -30.76 10.57 13.71
C ILE A 141 -30.96 11.21 15.10
N LYS A 142 -29.87 11.62 15.74
CA LYS A 142 -29.89 12.32 17.03
C LYS A 142 -30.68 13.62 16.94
N PHE A 143 -30.47 14.41 15.88
CA PHE A 143 -31.24 15.61 15.62
C PHE A 143 -32.73 15.29 15.53
N CYS A 144 -33.12 14.32 14.69
CA CYS A 144 -34.52 13.93 14.58
C CYS A 144 -35.10 13.48 15.94
N GLY A 145 -34.36 12.68 16.71
CA GLY A 145 -34.80 12.25 18.04
C GLY A 145 -34.94 13.40 19.05
N ALA A 146 -34.02 14.36 19.04
CA ALA A 146 -34.03 15.50 19.96
C ALA A 146 -35.20 16.47 19.70
N PHE A 147 -35.66 16.56 18.45
CA PHE A 147 -36.79 17.41 18.05
C PHE A 147 -38.09 16.64 17.83
N GLU A 148 -38.15 15.37 18.27
CA GLU A 148 -39.31 14.48 18.10
C GLU A 148 -39.79 14.36 16.64
N LEU A 149 -38.86 14.50 15.70
CA LEU A 149 -39.13 14.44 14.27
C LEU A 149 -39.17 12.99 13.83
N ALA A 150 -40.22 12.64 13.09
CA ALA A 150 -40.30 11.33 12.47
C ALA A 150 -39.17 11.18 11.41
N LEU A 151 -38.39 10.11 11.55
CA LEU A 151 -37.40 9.72 10.54
C LEU A 151 -38.08 9.33 9.20
N ARG A 152 -39.35 8.94 9.25
CA ARG A 152 -40.17 8.50 8.11
C ARG A 152 -41.43 9.36 7.95
N GLY A 153 -41.78 9.68 6.71
CA GLY A 153 -43.09 10.23 6.34
C GLY A 153 -44.10 9.12 6.03
N HIS A 154 -45.39 9.49 5.97
CA HIS A 154 -46.52 8.57 5.79
C HIS A 154 -46.62 7.98 4.36
N ASP A 155 -46.06 8.64 3.34
CA ASP A 155 -45.96 8.14 1.97
C ASP A 155 -44.50 7.81 1.62
N GLU A 156 -44.31 6.66 0.96
CA GLU A 156 -43.01 6.12 0.57
C GLU A 156 -42.79 6.07 -0.94
N SER A 157 -43.75 6.56 -1.73
CA SER A 157 -43.68 6.64 -3.19
C SER A 157 -42.52 7.52 -3.67
N GLN A 158 -41.96 7.23 -4.85
CA GLN A 158 -40.82 7.96 -5.41
C GLN A 158 -41.16 9.41 -5.82
N CYS A 159 -42.43 9.80 -5.79
CA CYS A 159 -42.94 11.10 -6.22
C CYS A 159 -43.45 11.99 -5.08
N SER A 160 -43.16 11.68 -3.81
CA SER A 160 -43.61 12.54 -2.72
C SER A 160 -42.84 13.87 -2.73
N ASP A 161 -43.57 14.99 -2.90
CA ASP A 161 -43.03 16.37 -2.93
C ASP A 161 -42.38 16.84 -1.61
N ASN A 162 -42.36 16.00 -0.58
CA ASN A 162 -41.79 16.33 0.72
C ASN A 162 -40.61 15.40 1.02
N PRO A 163 -39.36 15.79 0.72
CA PRO A 163 -38.20 15.00 1.11
C PRO A 163 -38.26 14.80 2.62
N ARG A 164 -38.41 13.53 3.03
CA ARG A 164 -38.43 13.08 4.42
C ARG A 164 -37.38 13.87 5.21
N ILE A 165 -37.74 14.45 6.35
CA ILE A 165 -36.90 15.38 7.14
C ILE A 165 -35.46 14.87 7.29
N PHE A 166 -35.28 13.57 7.55
CA PHE A 166 -33.97 12.93 7.61
C PHE A 166 -33.16 13.07 6.31
N ARG A 167 -33.77 12.86 5.14
CA ARG A 167 -33.11 13.02 3.85
C ARG A 167 -32.73 14.47 3.60
N GLY A 168 -33.61 15.42 3.93
CA GLY A 168 -33.31 16.85 3.85
C GLY A 168 -32.11 17.25 4.73
N LEU A 169 -32.01 16.69 5.93
CA LEU A 169 -30.86 16.89 6.82
C LEU A 169 -29.57 16.30 6.24
N VAL A 170 -29.62 15.10 5.68
CA VAL A 170 -28.45 14.48 5.04
C VAL A 170 -28.01 15.29 3.81
N ASP A 171 -28.95 15.75 2.98
CA ASP A 171 -28.64 16.56 1.80
C ASP A 171 -28.08 17.94 2.21
N LEU A 172 -28.58 18.54 3.31
CA LEU A 172 -28.01 19.75 3.90
C LEU A 172 -26.58 19.52 4.40
N LEU A 173 -26.34 18.43 5.14
CA LEU A 173 -24.99 18.10 5.59
C LEU A 173 -24.05 17.84 4.40
N ALA A 174 -24.54 17.21 3.34
CA ALA A 174 -23.75 17.00 2.12
C ALA A 174 -23.46 18.31 1.37
N SER A 175 -24.26 19.36 1.55
CA SER A 175 -23.94 20.68 0.97
C SER A 175 -22.76 21.38 1.65
N ILE A 176 -22.44 20.98 2.88
CA ILE A 176 -21.36 21.58 3.69
C ILE A 176 -20.16 20.64 3.90
N ASP A 177 -20.37 19.32 3.86
CA ASP A 177 -19.35 18.29 4.08
C ASP A 177 -19.03 17.59 2.75
N TYR A 178 -17.85 17.92 2.21
CA TYR A 178 -17.39 17.39 0.92
C TYR A 178 -17.24 15.87 0.94
N ASP A 179 -16.76 15.29 2.04
CA ASP A 179 -16.51 13.85 2.13
C ASP A 179 -17.85 13.09 2.16
N LEU A 180 -18.84 13.62 2.88
CA LEU A 180 -20.20 13.08 2.86
C LEU A 180 -20.82 13.20 1.46
N ARG A 181 -20.66 14.34 0.78
CA ARG A 181 -21.14 14.53 -0.59
C ARG A 181 -20.52 13.52 -1.55
N GLN A 182 -19.20 13.41 -1.52
CA GLN A 182 -18.44 12.50 -2.35
C GLN A 182 -18.88 11.05 -2.13
N HIS A 183 -19.14 10.66 -0.88
CA HIS A 183 -19.65 9.34 -0.56
C HIS A 183 -21.05 9.12 -1.13
N LEU A 184 -21.99 10.04 -0.94
CA LEU A 184 -23.36 9.90 -1.43
C LEU A 184 -23.44 9.79 -2.96
N ASP A 185 -22.56 10.50 -3.68
CA ASP A 185 -22.51 10.49 -5.15
C ASP A 185 -21.88 9.19 -5.69
N ASN A 186 -20.85 8.65 -5.01
CA ASN A 186 -20.07 7.51 -5.52
C ASN A 186 -20.45 6.15 -4.93
N ALA A 187 -21.14 6.11 -3.78
CA ALA A 187 -21.41 4.87 -3.08
C ALA A 187 -22.46 4.01 -3.82
N THR A 188 -22.08 2.77 -4.13
CA THR A 188 -22.95 1.80 -4.80
C THR A 188 -23.66 0.87 -3.82
N VAL A 189 -23.01 0.51 -2.72
CA VAL A 189 -23.51 -0.47 -1.75
C VAL A 189 -24.08 0.20 -0.50
N PHE A 190 -23.30 1.02 0.19
CA PHE A 190 -23.72 1.71 1.40
C PHE A 190 -23.97 3.18 1.11
N LYS A 191 -25.25 3.57 0.93
CA LYS A 191 -25.61 4.99 0.78
C LYS A 191 -25.95 5.67 2.10
N GLY A 192 -26.07 4.91 3.20
CA GLY A 192 -26.47 5.45 4.51
C GLY A 192 -27.93 5.87 4.66
N THR A 193 -28.63 6.14 3.56
CA THR A 193 -29.99 6.72 3.57
C THR A 193 -31.12 5.71 3.39
N SER A 194 -30.82 4.42 3.23
CA SER A 194 -31.86 3.40 3.06
C SER A 194 -32.58 3.13 4.37
N LYS A 195 -33.84 2.68 4.29
CA LYS A 195 -34.64 2.35 5.49
C LYS A 195 -34.01 1.23 6.32
N THR A 196 -33.41 0.25 5.66
CA THR A 196 -32.72 -0.87 6.31
C THR A 196 -31.55 -0.36 7.14
N VAL A 197 -30.69 0.47 6.55
CA VAL A 197 -29.54 1.05 7.25
C VAL A 197 -29.98 1.96 8.39
N GLN A 198 -31.02 2.78 8.20
CA GLN A 198 -31.56 3.61 9.28
C GLN A 198 -32.06 2.76 10.46
N ASN A 199 -32.74 1.64 10.19
CA ASN A 199 -33.21 0.74 11.23
C ASN A 199 -32.05 0.05 11.96
N GLU A 200 -31.06 -0.44 11.23
CA GLU A 200 -29.86 -1.05 11.84
C GLU A 200 -29.13 -0.05 12.74
N LEU A 201 -29.00 1.21 12.30
CA LEU A 201 -28.41 2.28 13.12
C LEU A 201 -29.25 2.55 14.38
N LEU A 202 -30.57 2.59 14.28
CA LEU A 202 -31.46 2.76 15.42
C LEU A 202 -31.34 1.58 16.41
N ASP A 203 -31.27 0.35 15.90
CA ASP A 203 -31.11 -0.84 16.73
C ASP A 203 -29.76 -0.82 17.47
N CYS A 204 -28.67 -0.43 16.79
CA CYS A 204 -27.37 -0.25 17.42
C CYS A 204 -27.40 0.84 18.50
N MET A 205 -28.00 2.00 18.20
CA MET A 205 -28.14 3.09 19.17
C MET A 205 -28.99 2.65 20.38
N LEU A 206 -30.08 1.92 20.14
CA LEU A 206 -30.94 1.38 21.18
C LEU A 206 -30.20 0.37 22.07
N ALA A 207 -29.35 -0.48 21.49
CA ALA A 207 -28.54 -1.43 22.25
C ALA A 207 -27.59 -0.71 23.22
N VAL A 208 -26.85 0.29 22.74
CA VAL A 208 -25.94 1.11 23.56
C VAL A 208 -26.70 1.86 24.66
N LEU A 209 -27.84 2.47 24.31
CA LEU A 209 -28.67 3.18 25.29
C LEU A 209 -29.24 2.24 26.35
N ARG A 210 -29.68 1.04 25.96
CA ARG A 210 -30.19 0.03 26.91
C ARG A 210 -29.12 -0.43 27.88
N GLU A 211 -27.92 -0.73 27.39
CA GLU A 211 -26.79 -1.10 28.24
C GLU A 211 -26.52 0.00 29.28
N ARG A 212 -26.50 1.25 28.84
CA ARG A 212 -26.31 2.39 29.73
C ARG A 212 -27.43 2.55 30.76
N ILE A 213 -28.69 2.43 30.35
CA ILE A 213 -29.82 2.51 31.28
C ILE A 213 -29.75 1.38 32.31
N VAL A 214 -29.37 0.16 31.91
CA VAL A 214 -29.21 -0.98 32.82
C VAL A 214 -28.10 -0.71 33.83
N GLU A 215 -26.95 -0.16 33.40
CA GLU A 215 -25.88 0.26 34.32
C GLU A 215 -26.38 1.28 35.35
N GLU A 216 -27.10 2.30 34.90
CA GLU A 216 -27.63 3.37 35.76
C GLU A 216 -28.67 2.85 36.75
N VAL A 217 -29.56 1.97 36.28
CA VAL A 217 -30.57 1.29 37.13
C VAL A 217 -29.90 0.42 38.19
N ASN A 218 -28.87 -0.35 37.83
CA ASN A 218 -28.16 -1.21 38.78
C ASN A 218 -27.33 -0.41 39.80
N ALA A 219 -26.85 0.79 39.43
CA ALA A 219 -26.13 1.69 40.33
C ALA A 219 -27.06 2.50 41.25
N ALA A 220 -28.35 2.62 40.92
CA ALA A 220 -29.30 3.38 41.69
C ALA A 220 -29.67 2.66 43.00
N GLN A 221 -29.65 3.39 44.12
CA GLN A 221 -30.07 2.86 45.43
C GLN A 221 -31.58 2.60 45.49
N PHE A 222 -32.37 3.38 44.74
CA PHE A 222 -33.81 3.27 44.67
C PHE A 222 -34.26 3.52 43.23
N VAL A 223 -35.24 2.75 42.76
CA VAL A 223 -35.86 2.90 41.44
C VAL A 223 -37.37 2.98 41.64
N ALA A 224 -37.99 4.03 41.13
CA ALA A 224 -39.45 4.16 41.16
C ALA A 224 -40.05 3.44 39.95
N ASN A 225 -40.98 2.51 40.18
CA ASN A 225 -41.75 1.87 39.13
C ASN A 225 -43.15 2.51 39.07
N PRO A 226 -43.48 3.27 38.01
CA PRO A 226 -44.79 3.90 37.87
C PRO A 226 -45.98 2.91 37.88
N ALA A 227 -45.73 1.63 37.59
CA ALA A 227 -46.76 0.59 37.62
C ALA A 227 -47.13 0.12 39.06
N THR A 228 -46.30 0.43 40.07
CA THR A 228 -46.55 0.05 41.47
C THR A 228 -46.81 1.24 42.39
N THR A 229 -46.64 2.47 41.90
CA THR A 229 -47.05 3.68 42.62
C THR A 229 -48.53 3.93 42.39
N PRO A 230 -49.41 3.84 43.43
CA PRO A 230 -50.80 4.22 43.26
C PRO A 230 -50.85 5.71 42.92
N ILE A 231 -51.30 6.02 41.71
CA ILE A 231 -51.65 7.39 41.30
C ILE A 231 -52.81 7.81 42.21
N PRO A 232 -52.66 8.81 43.10
CA PRO A 232 -53.81 9.33 43.81
C PRO A 232 -54.67 10.06 42.77
N TYR A 233 -55.76 9.43 42.33
CA TYR A 233 -56.78 10.11 41.55
C TYR A 233 -57.28 11.33 42.33
N PRO A 234 -57.11 12.56 41.83
CA PRO A 234 -57.72 13.72 42.47
C PRO A 234 -59.16 13.79 41.97
N SER A 235 -60.09 13.21 42.74
CA SER A 235 -61.54 13.23 42.49
C SER A 235 -62.20 14.60 42.67
N THR A 236 -61.44 15.70 42.72
CA THR A 236 -61.92 17.04 43.08
C THR A 236 -61.86 18.08 41.95
N TRP A 237 -61.34 17.77 40.75
CA TRP A 237 -61.22 18.77 39.67
C TRP A 237 -62.36 18.78 38.63
N LEU A 238 -63.34 17.87 38.72
CA LEU A 238 -64.51 17.83 37.83
C LEU A 238 -65.80 18.36 38.48
N ARG A 239 -65.72 19.51 39.16
CA ARG A 239 -66.88 20.36 39.46
C ARG A 239 -66.45 21.82 39.34
N ASN A 240 -66.39 22.37 38.13
CA ASN A 240 -66.55 23.82 37.86
C ASN A 240 -66.37 24.16 36.38
N LEU A 241 -67.10 23.47 35.50
CA LEU A 241 -67.39 23.99 34.16
C LEU A 241 -68.89 23.84 33.93
N GLY A 242 -69.65 24.83 34.43
CA GLY A 242 -71.03 25.06 34.03
C GLY A 242 -71.08 25.64 32.61
N PRO A 243 -72.19 25.44 31.87
CA PRO A 243 -72.30 25.85 30.48
C PRO A 243 -72.40 27.38 30.37
N ARG A 244 -71.67 27.95 29.40
CA ARG A 244 -71.97 29.27 28.83
C ARG A 244 -73.06 29.14 27.77
#